data_AF-A0A2P5X0Q6-F1
#
_entry.id   AF-A0A2P5X0Q6-F1
#
_cell.length_a   1.000
_cell.length_b   1.000
_cell.length_c   1.000
_cell.angle_alpha   90.00
_cell.angle_beta   90.00
_cell.angle_gamma   90.00
#
_symmetry.space_group_name_H-M   'P 1'
#
loop_
_entity.id
_entity.type
_entity.pdbx_description
1 polymer ?
#
loop_
_entity_poly.entity_id
_entity_poly.type
_entity_poly.pdbx_seq_one_letter_code
_entity_poly.pdbx_strand_id
1 'polypeptide(L)'
;MAQMTKSKLLLNQVYLGVWHPSPSVITPALYTVKRIVIGDDVQIQATIEANIISPLVHLLQNAEFDIKKQAAQAISNATSGGTHDQIRFLVSQGCIKPLYDLLCYFDLEVVTVCLQGLENIIKVEEADKNMGIIGGVNLYAQMIDAAEGVKSPKGFIEDLQILVIKTCSNLVNKND
;
A
#
# COMPACT_ATOMS: atom_id res chain seq x y z
N MET A 1 -3.07 30.39 -9.84
CA MET A 1 -3.01 29.62 -11.11
C MET A 1 -1.65 28.98 -11.41
N ALA A 2 -0.51 29.67 -11.23
CA ALA A 2 0.81 29.09 -11.55
C ALA A 2 1.22 27.86 -10.70
N GLN A 3 0.81 27.78 -9.44
CA GLN A 3 1.17 26.69 -8.53
C GLN A 3 0.49 25.37 -8.89
N MET A 4 -0.78 25.41 -9.33
CA MET A 4 -1.50 24.24 -9.86
C MET A 4 -0.89 23.69 -11.17
N THR A 5 -0.20 24.53 -11.96
CA THR A 5 0.39 24.10 -13.24
C THR A 5 1.70 23.35 -13.02
N LYS A 6 2.50 23.76 -12.02
CA LYS A 6 3.74 23.06 -11.63
C LYS A 6 3.46 21.69 -11.02
N SER A 7 2.45 21.57 -10.16
CA SER A 7 2.06 20.28 -9.56
C SER A 7 1.59 19.27 -10.61
N LYS A 8 0.80 19.71 -11.60
CA LYS A 8 0.38 18.83 -12.72
C LYS A 8 1.54 18.38 -13.60
N LEU A 9 2.50 19.26 -13.88
CA LEU A 9 3.70 18.92 -14.64
C LEU A 9 4.57 17.90 -13.89
N LEU A 10 4.74 18.09 -12.57
CA LEU A 10 5.48 17.17 -11.71
C LEU A 10 4.84 15.77 -11.70
N LEU A 11 3.51 15.69 -11.54
CA LEU A 11 2.79 14.41 -11.55
C LEU A 11 2.91 13.66 -12.87
N ASN A 12 2.91 14.37 -14.01
CA ASN A 12 3.10 13.75 -15.32
C ASN A 12 4.55 13.22 -15.50
N GLN A 13 5.55 13.99 -15.09
CA GLN A 13 6.95 13.55 -15.10
C GLN A 13 7.17 12.33 -14.19
N VAL A 14 6.53 12.31 -13.02
CA VAL A 14 6.55 11.18 -12.11
C VAL A 14 5.87 9.96 -12.73
N TYR A 15 4.70 10.11 -13.36
CA TYR A 15 4.02 9.02 -14.06
C TYR A 15 4.93 8.36 -15.11
N LEU A 16 5.61 9.17 -15.95
CA LEU A 16 6.55 8.68 -16.94
C LEU A 16 7.78 8.01 -16.31
N GLY A 17 8.29 8.56 -15.19
CA GLY A 17 9.44 8.01 -14.48
C GLY A 17 9.18 6.66 -13.82
N VAL A 18 7.97 6.43 -13.32
CA VAL A 18 7.56 5.16 -12.67
C VAL A 18 7.41 4.03 -13.71
N TRP A 19 7.13 4.35 -14.97
CA TRP A 19 7.10 3.40 -16.09
C TRP A 19 8.45 3.18 -16.78
N HIS A 20 9.49 3.90 -16.36
CA HIS A 20 10.77 3.84 -17.05
C HIS A 20 11.49 2.49 -16.78
N PRO A 21 12.14 1.85 -17.76
CA PRO A 21 12.79 0.54 -17.55
C PRO A 21 14.04 0.59 -16.67
N SER A 22 14.65 1.77 -16.48
CA SER A 22 15.85 1.93 -15.66
C SER A 22 15.52 2.23 -14.19
N PRO A 23 15.99 1.40 -13.23
CA PRO A 23 15.86 1.66 -11.79
C PRO A 23 16.38 3.03 -11.34
N SER A 24 17.39 3.57 -12.03
CA SER A 24 17.96 4.89 -11.75
C SER A 24 16.98 6.04 -11.99
N VAL A 25 15.93 5.82 -12.78
CA VAL A 25 14.85 6.78 -13.04
C VAL A 25 13.61 6.46 -12.20
N ILE A 26 13.29 5.17 -12.02
CA ILE A 26 12.18 4.73 -11.16
C ILE A 26 12.38 5.22 -9.73
N THR A 27 13.56 5.03 -9.17
CA THR A 27 13.86 5.33 -7.76
C THR A 27 13.56 6.79 -7.37
N PRO A 28 14.08 7.82 -8.07
CA PRO A 28 13.74 9.21 -7.75
C PRO A 28 12.28 9.57 -8.03
N ALA A 29 11.66 8.98 -9.05
CA ALA A 29 10.24 9.17 -9.32
C ALA A 29 9.38 8.63 -8.17
N LEU A 30 9.68 7.41 -7.71
CA LEU A 30 9.00 6.74 -6.60
C LEU A 30 9.22 7.46 -5.26
N TYR A 31 10.44 7.97 -5.03
CA TYR A 31 10.73 8.81 -3.87
C TYR A 31 9.87 10.09 -3.88
N THR A 32 9.68 10.69 -5.05
CA THR A 32 8.80 11.86 -5.21
C THR A 32 7.34 11.49 -4.91
N VAL A 33 6.84 10.36 -5.43
CA VAL A 33 5.49 9.87 -5.11
C VAL A 33 5.32 9.71 -3.61
N LYS A 34 6.26 9.03 -2.93
CA LYS A 34 6.22 8.82 -1.47
C LYS A 34 6.05 10.14 -0.72
N ARG A 35 6.75 11.19 -1.13
CA ARG A 35 6.63 12.51 -0.49
C ARG A 35 5.29 13.20 -0.73
N ILE A 36 4.65 12.94 -1.87
CA ILE A 36 3.31 13.48 -2.19
C ILE A 36 2.24 12.74 -1.39
N VAL A 37 2.30 11.41 -1.32
CA VAL A 37 1.27 10.60 -0.64
C VAL A 37 1.37 10.59 0.90
N ILE A 38 2.47 11.11 1.47
CA ILE A 38 2.61 11.32 2.92
C ILE A 38 1.77 12.52 3.41
N GLY A 39 1.44 13.47 2.52
CA GLY A 39 0.68 14.64 2.92
C GLY A 39 -0.84 14.42 2.87
N ASP A 40 -1.57 15.53 2.78
CA ASP A 40 -3.00 15.59 3.02
C ASP A 40 -3.84 14.85 1.95
N ASP A 41 -5.10 14.57 2.26
CA ASP A 41 -6.11 13.95 1.38
C ASP A 41 -6.17 14.56 -0.02
N VAL A 42 -5.94 15.88 -0.14
CA VAL A 42 -5.86 16.61 -1.42
C VAL A 42 -4.69 16.12 -2.29
N GLN A 43 -3.54 15.83 -1.70
CA GLN A 43 -2.35 15.35 -2.43
C GLN A 43 -2.52 13.89 -2.87
N ILE A 44 -3.17 13.09 -2.03
CA ILE A 44 -3.56 11.72 -2.37
C ILE A 44 -4.56 11.74 -3.53
N GLN A 45 -5.56 12.63 -3.50
CA GLN A 45 -6.51 12.81 -4.60
C GLN A 45 -5.81 13.18 -5.90
N ALA A 46 -4.85 14.12 -5.86
CA ALA A 46 -4.08 14.50 -7.05
C ALA A 46 -3.26 13.33 -7.62
N THR A 47 -2.76 12.44 -6.75
CA THR A 47 -2.04 11.22 -7.16
C THR A 47 -2.96 10.22 -7.85
N ILE A 48 -4.20 10.08 -7.35
CA ILE A 48 -5.25 9.26 -7.95
C ILE A 48 -5.64 9.82 -9.33
N GLU A 49 -5.92 11.12 -9.42
CA GLU A 49 -6.28 11.80 -10.68
C GLU A 49 -5.18 11.73 -11.74
N ALA A 50 -3.91 11.70 -11.30
CA ALA A 50 -2.76 11.52 -12.17
C ALA A 50 -2.54 10.06 -12.63
N ASN A 51 -3.41 9.12 -12.25
CA ASN A 51 -3.31 7.69 -12.55
C ASN A 51 -1.98 7.06 -12.10
N ILE A 52 -1.37 7.56 -11.02
CA ILE A 52 -0.08 7.06 -10.52
C ILE A 52 -0.25 5.73 -9.77
N ILE A 53 -1.46 5.45 -9.25
CA ILE A 53 -1.74 4.23 -8.47
C ILE A 53 -1.54 2.95 -9.28
N SER A 54 -2.03 2.89 -10.52
CA SER A 54 -1.86 1.72 -11.40
C SER A 54 -0.37 1.36 -11.63
N PRO A 55 0.52 2.30 -12.01
CA PRO A 55 1.96 2.08 -12.06
C PRO A 55 2.56 1.58 -10.73
N LEU A 56 2.14 2.13 -9.58
CA LEU A 56 2.63 1.68 -8.27
C LEU A 56 2.28 0.22 -8.01
N VAL A 57 1.04 -0.18 -8.31
CA VAL A 57 0.60 -1.59 -8.16
C VAL A 57 1.37 -2.50 -9.12
N HIS A 58 1.65 -2.04 -10.35
CA HIS A 58 2.47 -2.79 -11.30
C HIS A 58 3.90 -3.01 -10.80
N LEU A 59 4.54 -1.97 -10.25
CA LEU A 59 5.87 -2.10 -9.64
C LEU A 59 5.85 -3.02 -8.43
N LEU A 60 4.80 -2.95 -7.60
CA LEU A 60 4.63 -3.78 -6.42
C LEU A 60 4.61 -5.28 -6.76
N GLN A 61 4.12 -5.63 -7.95
CA GLN A 61 4.08 -7.02 -8.45
C GLN A 61 5.38 -7.43 -9.15
N ASN A 62 5.89 -6.58 -10.05
CA ASN A 62 6.86 -7.00 -11.08
C ASN A 62 8.29 -6.46 -10.86
N ALA A 63 8.49 -5.48 -9.99
CA ALA A 63 9.80 -4.85 -9.83
C ALA A 63 10.74 -5.64 -8.91
N GLU A 64 11.99 -5.18 -8.83
CA GLU A 64 12.97 -5.69 -7.85
C GLU A 64 12.55 -5.35 -6.41
N PHE A 65 13.07 -6.11 -5.45
CA PHE A 65 12.65 -6.04 -4.05
C PHE A 65 12.72 -4.62 -3.45
N ASP A 66 13.79 -3.88 -3.71
CA ASP A 66 13.96 -2.51 -3.19
C ASP A 66 12.89 -1.54 -3.73
N ILE A 67 12.51 -1.71 -5.00
CA ILE A 67 11.46 -0.92 -5.64
C ILE A 67 10.09 -1.32 -5.10
N LYS A 68 9.84 -2.63 -4.91
CA LYS A 68 8.61 -3.14 -4.29
C LYS A 68 8.41 -2.57 -2.89
N LYS A 69 9.47 -2.55 -2.07
CA LYS A 69 9.46 -1.95 -0.73
C LYS A 69 9.03 -0.48 -0.76
N GLN A 70 9.59 0.30 -1.68
CA GLN A 70 9.25 1.71 -1.83
C GLN A 70 7.81 1.92 -2.33
N ALA A 71 7.34 1.07 -3.25
CA ALA A 71 5.96 1.11 -3.73
C ALA A 71 4.96 0.73 -2.62
N ALA A 72 5.28 -0.27 -1.79
CA ALA A 72 4.46 -0.68 -0.65
C ALA A 72 4.32 0.48 0.35
N GLN A 73 5.41 1.17 0.65
CA GLN A 73 5.42 2.36 1.50
C GLN A 73 4.54 3.48 0.93
N ALA A 74 4.60 3.72 -0.37
CA ALA A 74 3.75 4.74 -1.00
C ALA A 74 2.26 4.40 -0.84
N ILE A 75 1.86 3.15 -1.08
CA ILE A 75 0.46 2.71 -0.92
C ILE A 75 0.03 2.77 0.55
N SER A 76 0.85 2.26 1.48
CA SER A 76 0.53 2.30 2.92
C SER A 76 0.37 3.73 3.45
N ASN A 77 1.17 4.67 2.95
CA ASN A 77 1.04 6.07 3.34
C ASN A 77 -0.26 6.68 2.78
N ALA A 78 -0.60 6.36 1.53
CA ALA A 78 -1.86 6.78 0.93
C ALA A 78 -3.09 6.22 1.67
N THR A 79 -3.02 5.00 2.20
CA THR A 79 -4.12 4.45 3.02
C THR A 79 -4.17 5.01 4.43
N SER A 80 -3.07 5.60 4.93
CA SER A 80 -3.03 6.21 6.27
C SER A 80 -3.58 7.64 6.27
N GLY A 81 -3.29 8.42 5.22
CA GLY A 81 -3.77 9.81 5.07
C GLY A 81 -5.05 9.96 4.24
N GLY A 82 -5.48 8.91 3.56
CA GLY A 82 -6.59 8.97 2.60
C GLY A 82 -7.97 8.88 3.23
N THR A 83 -8.96 9.41 2.53
CA THR A 83 -10.38 9.25 2.90
C THR A 83 -10.88 7.83 2.59
N HIS A 84 -12.03 7.44 3.13
CA HIS A 84 -12.63 6.12 2.86
C HIS A 84 -12.82 5.88 1.36
N ASP A 85 -13.27 6.88 0.58
CA ASP A 85 -13.45 6.76 -0.86
C ASP A 85 -12.13 6.56 -1.62
N GLN A 86 -11.07 7.27 -1.20
CA GLN A 86 -9.74 7.10 -1.77
C GLN A 86 -9.19 5.71 -1.49
N ILE A 87 -9.38 5.21 -0.27
CA ILE A 87 -8.95 3.86 0.12
C ILE A 87 -9.72 2.80 -0.67
N ARG A 88 -11.04 2.94 -0.86
CA ARG A 88 -11.83 2.07 -1.74
C ARG A 88 -11.30 2.08 -3.17
N PHE A 89 -10.93 3.25 -3.69
CA PHE A 89 -10.33 3.36 -5.01
C PHE A 89 -8.99 2.61 -5.08
N LEU A 90 -8.09 2.79 -4.11
CA LEU A 90 -6.82 2.04 -4.03
C LEU A 90 -7.05 0.52 -4.06
N VAL A 91 -8.02 0.05 -3.28
CA VAL A 91 -8.41 -1.37 -3.25
C VAL A 91 -8.92 -1.85 -4.62
N SER A 92 -9.74 -1.04 -5.30
CA SER A 92 -10.25 -1.35 -6.64
C SER A 92 -9.14 -1.49 -7.70
N GLN A 93 -7.98 -0.87 -7.47
CA GLN A 93 -6.80 -1.01 -8.34
C GLN A 93 -6.00 -2.30 -8.08
N GLY A 94 -6.43 -3.15 -7.14
CA GLY A 94 -5.83 -4.46 -6.90
C GLY A 94 -4.57 -4.43 -6.04
N CYS A 95 -4.41 -3.43 -5.15
CA CYS A 95 -3.22 -3.30 -4.31
C CYS A 95 -3.12 -4.35 -3.17
N ILE A 96 -4.22 -5.05 -2.82
CA ILE A 96 -4.26 -6.00 -1.69
C ILE A 96 -3.35 -7.21 -1.93
N LYS A 97 -3.47 -7.88 -3.09
CA LYS A 97 -2.70 -9.11 -3.36
C LYS A 97 -1.18 -8.86 -3.32
N PRO A 98 -0.65 -7.81 -3.97
CA PRO A 98 0.79 -7.55 -3.94
C PRO A 98 1.30 -7.16 -2.55
N LEU A 99 0.47 -6.47 -1.73
CA LEU A 99 0.81 -6.19 -0.33
C LEU A 99 0.86 -7.49 0.51
N TYR A 100 -0.08 -8.41 0.28
CA TYR A 100 -0.07 -9.72 0.93
C TYR A 100 1.14 -10.56 0.54
N ASP A 101 1.45 -10.65 -0.75
CA ASP A 101 2.60 -11.40 -1.25
C ASP A 101 3.93 -10.86 -0.66
N LEU A 102 4.00 -9.57 -0.30
CA LEU A 102 5.15 -8.96 0.37
C LEU A 102 5.28 -9.34 1.86
N LEU A 103 4.21 -9.78 2.52
CA LEU A 103 4.28 -10.25 3.92
C LEU A 103 5.11 -11.54 4.05
N CYS A 104 5.28 -12.28 2.95
CA CYS A 104 6.09 -13.49 2.91
C CYS A 104 7.61 -13.23 2.86
N TYR A 105 8.05 -11.96 2.82
CA TYR A 105 9.47 -11.60 2.79
C TYR A 105 10.05 -11.41 4.20
N PHE A 106 11.34 -11.75 4.36
CA PHE A 106 12.09 -11.64 5.63
C PHE A 106 12.60 -10.22 5.93
N ASP A 107 11.86 -9.17 5.56
CA ASP A 107 12.19 -7.77 5.87
C ASP A 107 11.14 -7.17 6.80
N LEU A 108 11.54 -6.90 8.03
CA LEU A 108 10.67 -6.40 9.09
C LEU A 108 10.01 -5.05 8.75
N GLU A 109 10.74 -4.17 8.06
CA GLU A 109 10.24 -2.85 7.67
C GLU A 109 9.13 -2.99 6.61
N VAL A 110 9.34 -3.84 5.60
CA VAL A 110 8.34 -4.13 4.57
C VAL A 110 7.10 -4.77 5.17
N VAL A 111 7.26 -5.76 6.05
CA VAL A 111 6.14 -6.45 6.70
C VAL A 111 5.31 -5.46 7.52
N THR A 112 5.96 -4.61 8.32
CA THR A 112 5.27 -3.60 9.14
C THR A 112 4.47 -2.62 8.28
N VAL A 113 5.05 -2.14 7.19
CA VAL A 113 4.39 -1.22 6.25
C VAL A 113 3.19 -1.89 5.57
N CYS A 114 3.35 -3.13 5.09
CA CYS A 114 2.26 -3.84 4.44
C CYS A 114 1.11 -4.12 5.42
N LEU A 115 1.43 -4.50 6.65
CA LEU A 115 0.45 -4.69 7.72
C LEU A 115 -0.33 -3.40 8.01
N GLN A 116 0.36 -2.27 8.16
CA GLN A 116 -0.28 -0.98 8.40
C GLN A 116 -1.24 -0.60 7.26
N GLY A 117 -0.79 -0.81 6.01
CA GLY A 117 -1.61 -0.54 4.83
C GLY A 117 -2.88 -1.38 4.79
N LEU A 118 -2.76 -2.68 5.06
CA LEU A 118 -3.88 -3.62 5.11
C LEU A 118 -4.84 -3.35 6.28
N GLU A 119 -4.31 -3.00 7.46
CA GLU A 119 -5.13 -2.65 8.62
C GLU A 119 -6.04 -1.45 8.34
N ASN A 120 -5.51 -0.42 7.69
CA ASN A 120 -6.29 0.77 7.31
C ASN A 120 -7.39 0.43 6.31
N ILE A 121 -7.12 -0.46 5.34
CA ILE A 121 -8.12 -0.95 4.38
C ILE A 121 -9.24 -1.69 5.12
N ILE A 122 -8.90 -2.59 6.05
CA ILE A 122 -9.88 -3.37 6.81
C ILE A 122 -10.77 -2.46 7.67
N LYS A 123 -10.19 -1.42 8.29
CA LYS A 123 -10.97 -0.42 9.08
C LYS A 123 -12.04 0.26 8.24
N VAL A 124 -11.69 0.66 7.01
CA VAL A 124 -12.68 1.26 6.07
C VAL A 124 -13.75 0.24 5.71
N GLU A 125 -13.37 -1.00 5.43
CA GLU A 125 -14.34 -2.06 5.10
C GLU A 125 -15.31 -2.35 6.26
N GLU A 126 -14.83 -2.38 7.51
CA GLU A 126 -15.67 -2.54 8.70
C GLU A 126 -16.61 -1.35 8.90
N ALA A 127 -16.13 -0.12 8.69
CA ALA A 127 -16.97 1.08 8.73
C ALA A 127 -18.10 1.00 7.68
N ASP A 128 -17.80 0.51 6.48
CA ASP A 128 -18.76 0.42 5.39
C ASP A 128 -19.84 -0.65 5.62
N LYS A 129 -19.44 -1.78 6.23
CA LYS A 129 -20.38 -2.81 6.70
C LYS A 129 -21.33 -2.25 7.76
N ASN A 130 -20.82 -1.48 8.71
CA ASN A 130 -21.63 -0.87 9.76
C ASN A 130 -22.60 0.19 9.24
N MET A 131 -22.26 0.87 8.14
CA MET A 131 -23.12 1.86 7.49
C MET A 131 -24.12 1.26 6.48
N GLY A 132 -24.08 -0.06 6.25
CA GLY A 132 -24.94 -0.72 5.25
C GLY A 132 -24.64 -0.32 3.80
N ILE A 133 -23.47 0.28 3.54
CA ILE A 133 -23.07 0.79 2.21
C ILE A 133 -22.64 -0.35 1.27
N ILE A 134 -22.27 -1.52 1.81
CA ILE A 134 -21.79 -2.64 0.99
C ILE A 134 -22.83 -3.76 0.96
N GLY A 135 -23.36 -4.02 -0.24
CA GLY A 135 -23.93 -5.32 -0.60
C GLY A 135 -22.88 -6.41 -0.52
N GLY A 136 -22.60 -6.92 0.68
CA GLY A 136 -22.11 -8.27 0.95
C GLY A 136 -20.72 -8.72 0.47
N VAL A 137 -19.92 -7.90 -0.21
CA VAL A 137 -18.61 -8.37 -0.71
C VAL A 137 -17.48 -7.95 0.22
N ASN A 138 -17.07 -8.86 1.11
CA ASN A 138 -15.82 -8.74 1.85
C ASN A 138 -14.66 -9.03 0.87
N LEU A 139 -14.17 -7.99 0.19
CA LEU A 139 -13.11 -8.07 -0.81
C LEU A 139 -11.83 -8.71 -0.24
N TYR A 140 -11.55 -8.50 1.05
CA TYR A 140 -10.44 -9.15 1.72
C TYR A 140 -10.68 -10.66 1.91
N ALA A 141 -11.89 -11.08 2.29
CA ALA A 141 -12.25 -12.50 2.41
C ALA A 141 -12.26 -13.23 1.07
N GLN A 142 -12.71 -12.58 -0.02
CA GLN A 142 -12.64 -13.17 -1.36
C GLN A 142 -11.19 -13.38 -1.84
N MET A 143 -10.26 -12.53 -1.41
CA MET A 143 -8.85 -12.63 -1.79
C MET A 143 -8.07 -13.60 -0.91
N ILE A 144 -8.45 -13.77 0.37
CA ILE A 144 -7.91 -14.82 1.25
C ILE A 144 -8.41 -16.21 0.84
N ASP A 145 -9.66 -16.35 0.39
CA ASP A 145 -10.18 -17.63 -0.12
C ASP A 145 -9.42 -18.11 -1.36
N ALA A 146 -8.81 -17.19 -2.12
CA ALA A 146 -7.95 -17.53 -3.25
C ALA A 146 -6.47 -17.81 -2.86
N ALA A 147 -6.07 -17.54 -1.61
CA ALA A 147 -4.67 -17.51 -1.17
C ALA A 147 -4.34 -18.51 -0.03
N GLU A 148 -5.03 -19.65 0.04
CA GLU A 148 -4.73 -20.79 0.94
C GLU A 148 -5.28 -20.72 2.37
N GLY A 149 -6.62 -20.63 2.54
CA GLY A 149 -7.30 -21.16 3.73
C GLY A 149 -6.97 -20.51 5.09
N VAL A 150 -6.53 -19.26 5.08
CA VAL A 150 -6.22 -18.51 6.31
C VAL A 150 -7.52 -18.15 7.05
N LYS A 151 -7.59 -18.54 8.33
CA LYS A 151 -8.74 -18.30 9.21
C LYS A 151 -8.87 -16.82 9.56
N SER A 152 -9.73 -16.11 8.82
CA SER A 152 -10.21 -14.75 9.10
C SER A 152 -9.16 -13.62 9.07
N PRO A 153 -9.54 -12.41 8.59
CA PRO A 153 -8.67 -11.22 8.60
C PRO A 153 -8.10 -10.86 9.97
N LYS A 154 -8.90 -11.02 11.02
CA LYS A 154 -8.53 -10.67 12.40
C LYS A 154 -7.49 -11.62 12.98
N GLY A 155 -7.70 -12.94 12.81
CA GLY A 155 -6.74 -13.95 13.25
C GLY A 155 -5.40 -13.82 12.52
N PHE A 156 -5.41 -13.51 11.23
CA PHE A 156 -4.17 -13.31 10.47
C PHE A 156 -3.36 -12.09 10.92
N ILE A 157 -4.02 -10.97 11.24
CA ILE A 157 -3.32 -9.78 11.75
C ILE A 157 -2.79 -10.04 13.17
N GLU A 158 -3.55 -10.69 14.04
CA GLU A 158 -3.07 -11.09 15.38
C GLU A 158 -1.89 -12.08 15.27
N ASP A 159 -1.98 -13.09 14.41
CA ASP A 159 -0.93 -14.08 14.18
C ASP A 159 0.34 -13.43 13.59
N LEU A 160 0.19 -12.47 12.67
CA LEU A 160 1.32 -11.71 12.11
C LEU A 160 1.91 -10.72 13.10
N GLN A 161 1.09 -10.02 13.90
CA GLN A 161 1.57 -9.17 14.98
C GLN A 161 2.36 -10.01 16.00
N ILE A 162 1.87 -11.20 16.36
CA ILE A 162 2.58 -12.15 17.23
C ILE A 162 3.89 -12.63 16.57
N LEU A 163 3.90 -12.90 15.26
CA LEU A 163 5.10 -13.31 14.52
C LEU A 163 6.14 -12.17 14.45
N VAL A 164 5.70 -10.94 14.21
CA VAL A 164 6.53 -9.73 14.22
C VAL A 164 7.11 -9.48 15.60
N ILE A 165 6.28 -9.55 16.66
CA ILE A 165 6.71 -9.43 18.06
C ILE A 165 7.74 -10.51 18.40
N LYS A 166 7.50 -11.79 18.04
CA LYS A 166 8.46 -12.88 18.26
C LYS A 166 9.77 -12.67 17.51
N THR A 167 9.72 -12.20 16.27
CA THR A 167 10.92 -11.90 15.47
C THR A 167 11.72 -10.76 16.11
N CYS A 168 11.04 -9.69 16.54
CA CYS A 168 11.66 -8.59 17.28
C CYS A 168 12.30 -9.05 18.60
N SER A 169 11.62 -9.89 19.39
CA SER A 169 12.18 -10.45 20.63
C SER A 169 13.40 -11.36 20.38
N ASN A 170 13.40 -12.14 19.30
CA ASN A 170 14.54 -12.99 18.94
C ASN A 170 15.77 -12.20 18.46
N LEU A 171 15.57 -11.02 17.87
CA LEU A 171 16.65 -10.12 17.48
C LEU A 171 17.25 -9.38 18.69
N VAL A 172 16.43 -9.03 19.68
CA VAL A 172 16.91 -8.45 20.96
C VAL A 172 17.73 -9.47 21.75
N ASN A 173 17.29 -10.74 21.79
CA ASN A 173 17.99 -11.80 22.54
C ASN A 173 19.23 -12.39 21.84
N LYS A 174 19.58 -11.94 20.62
CA LYS A 174 20.79 -12.36 19.90
C LYS A 174 21.96 -11.38 20.07
N ASN A 175 21.75 -10.27 20.76
CA ASN A 175 22.76 -9.23 21.02
C ASN A 175 23.28 -9.22 22.48
N ASP A 176 22.96 -10.25 23.27
CA ASP A 176 23.55 -10.52 24.59
C ASP A 176 24.36 -11.83 24.56
#